data_AF-A0A7K0WVR9-F1
#
_entry.id   AF-A0A7K0WVR9-F1
#
_cell.length_a   1.000
_cell.length_b   1.000
_cell.length_c   1.000
_cell.angle_alpha   90.00
_cell.angle_beta   90.00
_cell.angle_gamma   90.00
#
_symmetry.space_group_name_H-M   'P 1'
#
loop_
_entity.id
_entity.type
_entity.pdbx_description
1 polymer ?
#
loop_
_entity_poly.entity_id
_entity_poly.type
_entity_poly.pdbx_seq_one_letter_code
_entity_poly.pdbx_strand_id
1 'polypeptide(L)'
;MAHQDTTPARPVLPSSDGPVRTCIGCRQRAARRELLRLVVGSVDDRPVVLPDPTGSAAGRGAHLHPTTACYELAVKRKAFARALRAAGGQGLPTDAVAQHLARVPAHRDRTDPDA
;
A
#
# COMPACT_ATOMS: atom_id res chain seq x y z
N MET A 1 -41.07 24.98 -24.91
CA MET A 1 -40.32 25.16 -23.64
C MET A 1 -40.25 23.78 -23.00
N ALA A 2 -39.24 22.98 -23.37
CA ALA A 2 -39.15 21.56 -23.01
C ALA A 2 -38.00 21.32 -22.03
N HIS A 3 -38.34 20.57 -21.00
CA HIS A 3 -37.58 19.94 -19.92
C HIS A 3 -36.07 19.78 -20.13
N GLN A 4 -35.30 20.04 -19.07
CA GLN A 4 -34.12 19.23 -18.73
C GLN A 4 -34.08 19.00 -17.22
N ASP A 5 -34.76 17.93 -16.85
CA ASP A 5 -34.65 17.23 -15.57
C ASP A 5 -33.21 16.69 -15.46
N THR A 6 -32.38 17.31 -14.61
CA THR A 6 -31.04 16.78 -14.31
C THR A 6 -31.14 15.99 -13.02
N THR A 7 -31.36 14.69 -13.16
CA THR A 7 -31.25 13.71 -12.07
C THR A 7 -29.87 13.85 -11.39
N PRO A 8 -29.79 14.19 -10.09
CA PRO A 8 -28.52 14.09 -9.38
C PRO A 8 -28.14 12.62 -9.21
N ALA A 9 -26.91 12.28 -9.61
CA ALA A 9 -26.34 10.96 -9.38
C ALA A 9 -26.37 10.63 -7.87
N ARG A 10 -26.96 9.47 -7.54
CA ARG A 10 -27.07 8.98 -6.16
C ARG A 10 -25.66 8.79 -5.57
N PRO A 11 -25.40 9.20 -4.31
CA PRO A 11 -24.12 8.93 -3.68
C PRO A 11 -23.96 7.41 -3.49
N VAL A 12 -22.94 6.83 -4.14
CA VAL A 12 -22.49 5.48 -3.82
C VAL A 12 -22.00 5.51 -2.37
N LEU A 13 -22.75 4.90 -1.47
CA LEU A 13 -22.34 4.73 -0.07
C LEU A 13 -20.97 4.04 -0.06
N PRO A 14 -19.96 4.54 0.68
CA PRO A 14 -18.67 3.89 0.75
C PRO A 14 -18.86 2.52 1.40
N SER A 15 -18.51 1.44 0.67
CA SER A 15 -18.39 0.11 1.25
C SER A 15 -17.55 0.21 2.53
N SER A 16 -18.00 -0.43 3.61
CA SER A 16 -17.37 -0.40 4.94
C SER A 16 -15.88 -0.78 4.94
N ASP A 17 -15.40 -1.33 3.83
CA ASP A 17 -14.03 -1.71 3.54
C ASP A 17 -13.04 -0.55 3.37
N GLY A 18 -13.53 0.68 3.13
CA GLY A 18 -12.69 1.85 2.87
C GLY A 18 -12.02 1.84 1.48
N PRO A 19 -11.08 2.76 1.22
CA PRO A 19 -10.48 2.90 -0.11
C PRO A 19 -9.72 1.64 -0.54
N VAL A 20 -9.98 1.17 -1.76
CA VAL A 20 -9.19 0.10 -2.39
C VAL A 20 -7.84 0.64 -2.85
N ARG A 21 -6.78 -0.15 -2.66
CA ARG A 21 -5.40 0.15 -3.05
C ARG A 21 -4.79 -1.05 -3.76
N THR A 22 -3.65 -0.83 -4.41
CA THR A 22 -2.94 -1.87 -5.15
C THR A 22 -1.65 -2.21 -4.44
N CYS A 23 -1.43 -3.51 -4.18
CA CYS A 23 -0.19 -4.01 -3.64
C CYS A 23 0.95 -3.80 -4.65
N ILE A 24 2.07 -3.20 -4.22
CA ILE A 24 3.22 -2.95 -5.11
C ILE A 24 4.02 -4.22 -5.45
N GLY A 25 3.86 -5.29 -4.66
CA GLY A 25 4.50 -6.60 -4.88
C GLY A 25 3.75 -7.43 -5.92
N CYS A 26 2.56 -7.92 -5.57
CA CYS A 26 1.76 -8.79 -6.42
C CYS A 26 0.87 -8.07 -7.45
N ARG A 27 0.64 -6.75 -7.30
CA ARG A 27 -0.25 -5.93 -8.16
C ARG A 27 -1.75 -6.21 -8.02
N GLN A 28 -2.17 -7.06 -7.08
CA GLN A 28 -3.58 -7.25 -6.73
C GLN A 28 -4.16 -6.03 -5.99
N ARG A 29 -5.48 -5.85 -6.11
CA ARG A 29 -6.24 -4.82 -5.42
C ARG A 29 -6.82 -5.40 -4.13
N ALA A 30 -6.72 -4.66 -3.03
CA ALA A 30 -7.30 -5.04 -1.74
C ALA A 30 -7.75 -3.78 -1.00
N ALA A 31 -8.59 -3.94 0.03
CA ALA A 31 -8.98 -2.82 0.86
C ALA A 31 -7.76 -2.26 1.61
N ARG A 32 -7.76 -0.95 1.91
CA ARG A 32 -6.66 -0.30 2.65
C ARG A 32 -6.31 -1.05 3.94
N ARG A 33 -7.29 -1.61 4.65
CA ARG A 33 -7.09 -2.33 5.93
C ARG A 33 -6.33 -3.65 5.78
N GLU A 34 -6.33 -4.24 4.59
CA GLU A 34 -5.65 -5.51 4.26
C GLU A 34 -4.22 -5.26 3.78
N LEU A 35 -3.83 -4.00 3.64
CA LEU A 35 -2.54 -3.60 3.11
C LEU A 35 -1.75 -2.83 4.16
N LEU A 36 -0.51 -3.26 4.39
CA LEU A 36 0.48 -2.49 5.10
C LEU A 36 0.85 -1.26 4.29
N ARG A 37 0.68 -0.07 4.88
CA ARG A 37 1.21 1.16 4.31
C ARG A 37 2.70 1.25 4.61
N LEU A 38 3.45 1.69 3.62
CA LEU A 38 4.89 1.91 3.68
C LEU A 38 5.17 3.36 3.30
N VAL A 39 6.10 4.01 3.99
CA VAL A 39 6.45 5.42 3.75
C VAL A 39 7.95 5.58 3.58
N VAL A 40 8.34 6.70 2.96
CA VAL A 40 9.73 7.16 3.01
C VAL A 40 9.93 7.89 4.33
N GLY A 41 10.78 7.35 5.18
CA GLY A 41 11.33 8.04 6.34
C GLY A 41 12.82 8.33 6.14
N SER A 42 13.46 8.80 7.20
CA SER A 42 14.91 8.98 7.23
C SER A 42 15.49 8.37 8.50
N VAL A 43 16.60 7.66 8.37
CA VAL A 43 17.43 7.17 9.48
C VAL A 43 18.84 7.66 9.21
N ASP A 44 19.46 8.35 10.18
CA ASP A 44 20.79 8.98 10.03
C ASP A 44 20.91 9.83 8.75
N ASP A 45 19.90 10.68 8.49
CA ASP A 45 19.76 11.52 7.29
C ASP A 45 19.71 10.79 5.94
N ARG A 46 19.58 9.45 5.95
CA ARG A 46 19.44 8.63 4.74
C ARG A 46 17.99 8.21 4.54
N PRO A 47 17.45 8.29 3.30
CA PRO A 47 16.08 7.90 3.03
C PRO A 47 15.94 6.38 3.15
N VAL A 48 14.94 5.93 3.90
CA VAL A 48 14.66 4.51 4.13
C VAL A 48 13.16 4.21 3.99
N VAL A 49 12.80 2.97 3.65
CA VAL A 49 11.39 2.55 3.65
C VAL A 49 11.00 2.07 5.04
N LEU A 50 10.00 2.73 5.63
CA LEU A 50 9.46 2.36 6.94
C LEU A 50 8.03 1.79 6.83
N PRO A 51 7.69 0.78 7.63
CA PRO A 51 6.31 0.34 7.79
C PRO A 51 5.51 1.37 8.60
N ASP A 52 4.28 1.65 8.17
CA ASP A 52 3.31 2.51 8.86
C ASP A 52 1.96 1.78 9.00
N PRO A 53 1.82 0.87 9.98
CA PRO A 53 0.58 0.11 10.19
C PRO A 53 -0.62 1.00 10.53
N THR A 54 -0.37 2.13 11.21
CA THR A 54 -1.43 3.07 11.62
C THR A 54 -1.91 3.94 10.46
N GLY A 55 -1.04 4.17 9.47
CA GLY A 55 -1.31 5.06 8.35
C GLY A 55 -1.22 6.54 8.72
N SER A 56 -0.57 6.88 9.85
CA SER A 56 -0.51 8.24 10.40
C SER A 56 0.71 9.02 9.91
N ALA A 57 1.71 8.34 9.33
CA ALA A 57 2.94 9.00 8.92
C ALA A 57 2.71 9.92 7.71
N ALA A 58 3.18 11.17 7.81
CA ALA A 58 3.12 12.11 6.70
C ALA A 58 4.01 11.65 5.53
N GLY A 59 3.69 12.11 4.32
CA GLY A 59 4.49 11.87 3.13
C GLY A 59 3.94 10.82 2.16
N ARG A 60 4.77 10.48 1.16
CA ARG A 60 4.39 9.55 0.08
C ARG A 60 4.34 8.13 0.63
N GLY A 61 3.19 7.48 0.42
CA GLY A 61 2.96 6.11 0.84
C GLY A 61 2.84 5.15 -0.33
N ALA A 62 3.27 3.91 -0.12
CA ALA A 62 2.98 2.75 -0.95
C ALA A 62 2.23 1.70 -0.12
N HIS A 63 1.60 0.74 -0.78
CA HIS A 63 0.82 -0.30 -0.14
C HIS A 63 1.34 -1.69 -0.51
N LEU A 64 1.46 -2.58 0.47
CA LEU A 64 1.95 -3.93 0.32
C LEU A 64 1.08 -4.87 1.16
N HIS A 65 0.73 -6.06 0.68
CA HIS A 65 0.21 -7.07 1.60
C HIS A 65 1.27 -7.37 2.67
N PRO A 66 0.90 -7.52 3.94
CA PRO A 66 1.85 -7.84 5.02
C PRO A 66 2.26 -9.32 4.95
N THR A 67 2.85 -9.73 3.83
CA THR A 67 3.35 -11.08 3.56
C THR A 67 4.76 -11.01 2.97
N THR A 68 5.60 -11.97 3.35
CA THR A 68 6.98 -12.08 2.84
C THR A 68 7.01 -12.24 1.33
N ALA A 69 6.08 -13.00 0.74
CA ALA A 69 5.98 -13.19 -0.71
C ALA A 69 5.77 -11.85 -1.47
N CYS A 70 4.89 -10.98 -0.96
CA CYS A 70 4.69 -9.67 -1.58
C CYS A 70 5.92 -8.76 -1.41
N TYR A 71 6.59 -8.84 -0.26
CA TYR A 71 7.84 -8.11 -0.01
C TYR A 71 8.94 -8.53 -1.00
N GLU A 72 9.19 -9.83 -1.15
CA GLU A 72 10.20 -10.36 -2.07
C GLU A 72 9.92 -9.96 -3.52
N LEU A 73 8.66 -10.04 -3.96
CA LEU A 73 8.24 -9.56 -5.28
C LEU A 73 8.51 -8.07 -5.46
N ALA A 74 8.25 -7.26 -4.43
CA ALA A 74 8.47 -5.82 -4.47
C ALA A 74 9.98 -5.49 -4.54
N VAL A 75 10.84 -6.21 -3.80
CA VAL A 75 12.31 -6.07 -3.89
C VAL A 75 12.79 -6.47 -5.29
N LYS A 76 12.44 -7.67 -5.75
CA LYS A 76 12.86 -8.22 -7.05
C LYS A 76 12.49 -7.31 -8.22
N ARG A 77 11.32 -6.66 -8.15
CA ARG A 77 10.81 -5.75 -9.19
C ARG A 77 11.25 -4.29 -9.02
N LYS A 78 12.05 -3.97 -8.00
CA LYS A 78 12.42 -2.59 -7.61
C LYS A 78 11.19 -1.70 -7.43
N ALA A 79 10.10 -2.26 -6.89
CA ALA A 79 8.80 -1.61 -6.81
C ALA A 79 8.78 -0.48 -5.77
N PHE A 80 9.56 -0.58 -4.68
CA PHE A 80 9.65 0.46 -3.65
C PHE A 80 10.14 1.79 -4.22
N ALA A 81 11.27 1.79 -4.94
CA ALA A 81 11.83 3.00 -5.53
C ALA A 81 10.85 3.67 -6.49
N ARG A 82 10.12 2.87 -7.30
CA ARG A 82 9.11 3.37 -8.25
C ARG A 82 7.88 3.94 -7.54
N ALA A 83 7.32 3.21 -6.58
CA ALA A 83 6.09 3.58 -5.90
C ALA A 83 6.30 4.80 -4.98
N LEU A 84 7.43 4.84 -4.29
CA LEU A 84 7.77 5.92 -3.36
C LEU A 84 8.46 7.11 -4.03
N ARG A 85 8.76 7.00 -5.33
CA ARG A 85 9.46 8.02 -6.13
C ARG A 85 10.78 8.45 -5.48
N ALA A 86 11.56 7.47 -5.02
CA ALA A 86 12.89 7.72 -4.49
C ALA A 86 13.76 8.37 -5.58
N ALA A 87 14.36 9.51 -5.28
CA ALA A 87 15.20 10.23 -6.21
C ALA A 87 16.39 9.34 -6.63
N GLY A 88 16.63 9.23 -7.94
CA GLY A 88 17.82 8.56 -8.50
C GLY A 88 17.67 7.09 -8.86
N GLY A 89 16.50 6.45 -8.68
CA GLY A 89 16.29 5.05 -9.08
C GLY A 89 17.13 4.02 -8.30
N GLN A 90 17.85 4.49 -7.28
CA GLN A 90 18.65 3.70 -6.37
C GLN A 90 17.70 3.00 -5.40
N GLY A 91 17.96 1.73 -5.08
CA GLY A 91 17.12 1.00 -4.14
C GLY A 91 17.12 1.70 -2.78
N LEU A 92 15.94 1.94 -2.21
CA LEU A 92 15.83 2.34 -0.82
C LEU A 92 16.10 1.12 0.08
N PRO A 93 16.82 1.26 1.20
CA PRO A 93 16.88 0.22 2.20
C PRO A 93 15.47 -0.08 2.73
N THR A 94 15.17 -1.38 2.87
CA THR A 94 13.84 -1.93 3.17
C THR A 94 13.89 -2.95 4.31
N ASP A 95 15.03 -3.05 5.01
CA ASP A 95 15.28 -3.95 6.13
C ASP A 95 14.27 -3.76 7.26
N ALA A 96 13.89 -2.52 7.57
CA ALA A 96 12.84 -2.22 8.55
C ALA A 96 11.49 -2.86 8.20
N VAL A 97 11.17 -2.97 6.90
CA VAL A 97 9.94 -3.64 6.43
C VAL A 97 10.06 -5.15 6.63
N ALA A 98 11.19 -5.76 6.26
CA ALA A 98 11.41 -7.19 6.47
C ALA A 98 11.34 -7.56 7.96
N GLN A 99 11.99 -6.79 8.82
CA GLN A 99 11.95 -6.99 10.27
C GLN A 99 10.52 -6.87 10.83
N HIS A 100 9.73 -5.93 10.32
CA HIS A 100 8.33 -5.79 10.71
C HIS A 100 7.50 -7.01 10.30
N LEU A 101 7.65 -7.48 9.07
CA LEU A 101 6.95 -8.68 8.59
C LEU A 101 7.34 -9.95 9.36
N ALA A 102 8.57 -10.04 9.86
CA ALA A 102 8.99 -11.15 10.71
C ALA A 102 8.37 -11.11 12.11
N ARG A 103 7.98 -9.93 12.61
CA ARG A 103 7.39 -9.73 13.94
C ARG A 103 5.86 -9.80 13.94
N VAL A 104 5.23 -9.43 12.83
CA VAL A 104 3.78 -9.47 12.68
C VAL A 104 3.41 -10.84 12.10
N PRO A 105 2.74 -11.74 12.85
CA PRO A 105 2.18 -12.93 12.22
C PRO A 105 1.24 -12.45 11.12
N ALA A 106 1.44 -12.94 9.89
CA ALA A 106 0.68 -12.55 8.73
C ALA A 106 -0.80 -12.42 9.13
N HIS A 107 -1.35 -11.21 8.98
CA HIS A 107 -2.76 -10.95 9.27
C HIS A 107 -3.58 -12.11 8.69
N ARG A 108 -4.40 -12.72 9.55
CA ARG A 108 -5.09 -13.96 9.26
C ARG A 108 -5.71 -13.91 7.88
N ASP A 109 -5.19 -14.78 7.05
CA ASP A 109 -5.64 -15.15 5.73
C ASP A 109 -7.17 -15.06 5.63
N ARG A 110 -7.64 -13.96 5.04
CA ARG A 110 -8.87 -13.99 4.26
C ARG A 110 -8.43 -13.78 2.82
N THR A 111 -7.56 -14.66 2.34
CA THR A 111 -7.41 -14.83 0.90
C THR A 111 -8.75 -15.37 0.45
N ASP A 112 -9.59 -14.52 -0.12
CA ASP A 112 -10.76 -14.98 -0.87
C ASP A 112 -10.21 -15.48 -2.22
N PRO A 113 -10.21 -16.81 -2.50
CA PRO A 113 -9.63 -17.34 -3.73
C PRO A 113 -10.51 -17.12 -4.98
N ASP A 114 -11.57 -16.31 -4.92
CA ASP A 114 -12.51 -16.10 -6.04
C ASP A 114 -12.67 -14.60 -6.38
N ALA A 115 -11.83 -14.09 -7.28
CA ALA A 115 -12.01 -12.81 -7.96
C ALA A 115 -11.49 -12.86 -9.40
#